data_AF-A0A355DCV8-F1
#
_entry.id   AF-A0A355DCV8-F1
#
_cell.length_a   1.000
_cell.length_b   1.000
_cell.length_c   1.000
_cell.angle_alpha   90.00
_cell.angle_beta   90.00
_cell.angle_gamma   90.00
#
_symmetry.space_group_name_H-M   'P 1'
#
loop_
_entity.id
_entity.type
_entity.pdbx_description
1 polymer ?
#
loop_
_entity_poly.entity_id
_entity_poly.type
_entity_poly.pdbx_seq_one_letter_code
_entity_poly.pdbx_strand_id
1 'polypeptide(L)'
;MLQLLDAGDAGLDQTLQVCDGYHSATWYRGEIRAARYEGQQRTVNYVPVEQYLRSVVPQEMPASWADLGAGAGAEALKVQAVAARSYALAEMRYDYAKTCDTIRCQVYSGRRSRHGDLEWSIEQPASDVAVSATTGLVRLQDGMVARTEFSASTGGHTITADFPGVPDAGDDVDINP
;
A
#
# COMPACT_ATOMS: atom_id res chain seq x y z
N MET A 1 23.55 9.87 22.82
CA MET A 1 24.01 9.97 21.43
C MET A 1 22.78 9.77 20.55
N LEU A 2 22.25 10.83 19.96
CA LEU A 2 21.12 10.73 19.01
C LEU A 2 21.72 10.22 17.70
N GLN A 3 21.38 8.99 17.30
CA GLN A 3 21.80 8.44 16.02
C GLN A 3 20.75 8.83 14.99
N LEU A 4 21.12 9.69 14.04
CA LEU A 4 20.32 9.92 12.84
C LEU A 4 20.41 8.65 12.00
N LEU A 5 19.35 7.86 12.00
CA LEU A 5 19.19 6.72 11.12
C LEU A 5 18.64 7.25 9.81
N ASP A 6 19.33 6.98 8.70
CA ASP A 6 18.72 7.16 7.38
C ASP A 6 17.60 6.12 7.26
N ALA A 7 16.36 6.59 7.13
CA ALA A 7 15.19 5.73 7.06
C ALA A 7 15.19 4.81 5.83
N GLY A 8 15.98 5.12 4.80
CA GLY A 8 16.19 4.23 3.66
C GLY A 8 16.89 2.91 4.04
N ASP A 9 17.77 2.97 5.05
CA ASP A 9 18.61 1.85 5.52
C ASP A 9 18.17 1.28 6.88
N ALA A 10 17.12 1.87 7.49
CA ALA A 10 16.55 1.38 8.72
C ALA A 10 16.03 -0.06 8.56
N GLY A 11 16.46 -0.95 9.46
CA GLY A 11 16.01 -2.34 9.49
C GLY A 11 14.49 -2.45 9.61
N LEU A 12 13.93 -3.57 9.15
CA LEU A 12 12.47 -3.79 9.17
C LEU A 12 11.88 -3.91 10.60
N ASP A 13 12.71 -3.93 11.62
CA ASP A 13 12.36 -3.92 13.04
C ASP A 13 12.20 -2.50 13.61
N GLN A 14 12.72 -1.48 12.94
CA GLN A 14 12.67 -0.10 13.40
C GLN A 14 11.38 0.61 12.96
N THR A 15 10.69 1.24 13.91
CA THR A 15 9.46 2.01 13.65
C THR A 15 9.34 3.23 14.54
N LEU A 16 8.56 4.21 14.07
CA LEU A 16 8.15 5.40 14.81
C LEU A 16 6.72 5.19 15.34
N GLN A 17 6.55 5.24 16.66
CA GLN A 17 5.24 5.18 17.28
C GLN A 17 4.60 6.57 17.29
N VAL A 18 3.42 6.68 16.69
CA VAL A 18 2.55 7.86 16.79
C VAL A 18 1.38 7.49 17.69
N CYS A 19 1.28 8.15 18.84
CA CYS A 19 0.16 7.99 19.77
C CYS A 19 -0.99 8.89 19.34
N ASP A 20 -2.20 8.33 19.31
CA ASP A 20 -3.44 9.08 19.16
C ASP A 20 -4.25 8.96 20.45
N GLY A 21 -4.21 10.01 21.26
CA GLY A 21 -4.70 9.98 22.63
C GLY A 21 -3.97 8.94 23.50
N TYR A 22 -4.69 8.43 24.52
CA TYR A 22 -4.13 7.49 25.50
C TYR A 22 -4.23 6.02 25.08
N HIS A 23 -5.23 5.66 24.26
CA HIS A 23 -5.57 4.26 23.99
C HIS A 23 -5.20 3.80 22.58
N SER A 24 -4.82 4.69 21.68
CA SER A 24 -4.48 4.33 20.30
C SER A 24 -3.03 4.64 19.98
N ALA A 25 -2.39 3.77 19.21
CA ALA A 25 -1.07 4.03 18.66
C ALA A 25 -0.92 3.34 17.31
N THR A 26 -0.21 3.99 16.39
CA THR A 26 0.16 3.43 15.09
C THR A 26 1.68 3.49 14.97
N TRP A 27 2.28 2.43 14.44
CA TRP A 27 3.72 2.40 14.20
C TRP A 27 4.00 2.51 12.73
N TYR A 28 4.70 3.57 12.37
CA TYR A 28 5.08 3.87 11.00
C TYR A 28 6.52 3.46 10.73
N ARG A 29 6.78 3.10 9.48
CA ARG A 29 8.13 2.94 8.96
C ARG A 29 8.65 4.25 8.42
N GLY A 30 9.96 4.34 8.22
CA GLY A 30 10.61 5.52 7.67
C GLY A 30 10.57 6.72 8.61
N GLU A 31 10.28 7.90 8.07
CA GLU A 31 10.32 9.18 8.78
C GLU A 31 8.93 9.81 8.88
N ILE A 32 8.71 10.54 9.97
CA ILE A 32 7.59 11.48 10.08
C ILE A 32 8.15 12.89 9.87
N ARG A 33 7.70 13.56 8.82
CA ARG A 33 8.11 14.92 8.43
C ARG A 33 6.96 15.89 8.61
N ALA A 34 7.28 17.12 9.01
CA ALA A 34 6.33 18.22 8.99
C ALA A 34 6.45 18.97 7.66
N ALA A 35 5.34 19.22 7.00
CA ALA A 35 5.23 20.07 5.82
C ALA A 35 4.28 21.25 6.10
N ARG A 36 4.40 22.33 5.33
CA ARG A 36 3.46 23.44 5.34
C ARG A 36 2.79 23.54 3.99
N TYR A 37 1.46 23.58 3.98
CA TYR A 37 0.66 23.70 2.76
C TYR A 37 -0.56 24.57 3.04
N GLU A 38 -0.79 25.60 2.19
CA GLU A 38 -1.89 26.57 2.35
C GLU A 38 -2.00 27.17 3.76
N GLY A 39 -0.84 27.52 4.35
CA GLY A 39 -0.77 28.09 5.70
C GLY A 39 -0.94 27.09 6.84
N GLN A 40 -1.33 25.84 6.57
CA GLN A 40 -1.55 24.79 7.57
C GLN A 40 -0.34 23.86 7.69
N GLN A 41 -0.14 23.28 8.87
CA GLN A 41 0.85 22.24 9.08
C GLN A 41 0.27 20.88 8.67
N ARG A 42 1.05 20.11 7.93
CA ARG A 42 0.74 18.74 7.50
C ARG A 42 1.78 17.80 8.07
N THR A 43 1.35 16.64 8.54
CA THR A 43 2.23 15.55 8.94
C THR A 43 2.31 14.57 7.77
N VAL A 44 3.52 14.23 7.36
CA VAL A 44 3.79 13.37 6.19
C VAL A 44 4.65 12.21 6.63
N ASN A 45 4.25 10.99 6.32
CA ASN A 45 5.12 9.83 6.44
C ASN A 45 5.95 9.68 5.16
N TYR A 46 7.27 9.86 5.28
CA TYR A 46 8.22 9.60 4.20
C TYR A 46 8.79 8.20 4.38
N VAL A 47 8.50 7.30 3.45
CA VAL A 47 8.76 5.86 3.60
C VAL A 47 9.22 5.27 2.26
N PRO A 48 10.22 4.36 2.24
CA PRO A 48 10.59 3.64 1.02
C PRO A 48 9.41 2.85 0.46
N VAL A 49 9.24 2.85 -0.87
CA VAL A 49 8.04 2.26 -1.52
C VAL A 49 7.84 0.78 -1.18
N GLU A 50 8.91 -0.01 -1.08
CA GLU A 50 8.79 -1.43 -0.71
C GLU A 50 8.31 -1.61 0.74
N GLN A 51 8.65 -0.68 1.64
CA GLN A 51 8.16 -0.68 3.03
C GLN A 51 6.71 -0.19 3.11
N TYR A 52 6.33 0.76 2.26
CA TYR A 52 4.94 1.21 2.12
C TYR A 52 4.02 0.07 1.67
N LEU A 53 4.45 -0.72 0.68
CA LEU A 53 3.65 -1.82 0.12
C LEU A 53 3.37 -2.95 1.11
N ARG A 54 4.22 -3.15 2.11
CA ARG A 54 3.98 -4.13 3.19
C ARG A 54 2.70 -3.86 3.99
N SER A 55 2.31 -2.58 4.07
CA SER A 55 1.05 -2.15 4.68
C SER A 55 -0.08 -2.15 3.66
N VAL A 56 0.17 -1.63 2.45
CA VAL A 56 -0.90 -1.47 1.44
C VAL A 56 -1.41 -2.80 0.89
N VAL A 57 -0.52 -3.71 0.48
CA VAL A 57 -0.94 -4.95 -0.19
C VAL A 57 -1.93 -5.77 0.65
N PRO A 58 -1.70 -6.08 1.94
CA PRO A 58 -2.67 -6.83 2.74
C PRO A 58 -3.96 -6.06 3.08
N GLN A 59 -3.95 -4.73 2.95
CA GLN A 59 -5.15 -3.88 3.17
C GLN A 59 -6.03 -3.80 1.93
N GLU A 60 -5.45 -3.95 0.73
CA GLU A 60 -6.18 -3.92 -0.55
C GLU A 60 -6.55 -5.32 -1.07
N MET A 61 -5.72 -6.33 -0.77
CA MET A 61 -5.96 -7.73 -1.15
C MET A 61 -5.66 -8.64 0.05
N PRO A 62 -6.64 -9.45 0.54
CA PRO A 62 -6.41 -10.31 1.68
C PRO A 62 -5.24 -11.26 1.46
N ALA A 63 -4.25 -11.24 2.37
CA ALA A 63 -3.06 -12.09 2.24
C ALA A 63 -3.39 -13.61 2.23
N SER A 64 -4.54 -14.00 2.80
CA SER A 64 -5.05 -15.37 2.75
C SER A 64 -5.37 -15.87 1.34
N TRP A 65 -5.51 -14.96 0.36
CA TRP A 65 -5.72 -15.35 -1.03
C TRP A 65 -4.51 -16.11 -1.61
N ALA A 66 -3.32 -15.96 -1.01
CA ALA A 66 -2.12 -16.70 -1.41
C ALA A 66 -2.36 -18.22 -1.46
N ASP A 67 -3.15 -18.75 -0.53
CA ASP A 67 -3.36 -20.19 -0.37
C ASP A 67 -4.50 -20.73 -1.26
N LEU A 68 -5.28 -19.84 -1.90
CA LEU A 68 -6.38 -20.22 -2.77
C LEU A 68 -5.88 -20.82 -4.10
N GLY A 69 -6.72 -21.64 -4.73
CA GLY A 69 -6.41 -22.25 -6.03
C GLY A 69 -5.15 -23.14 -6.00
N ALA A 70 -4.94 -23.88 -4.89
CA ALA A 70 -3.73 -24.68 -4.66
C ALA A 70 -2.43 -23.84 -4.70
N GLY A 71 -2.48 -22.62 -4.16
CA GLY A 71 -1.35 -21.68 -4.13
C GLY A 71 -1.26 -20.74 -5.34
N ALA A 72 -2.13 -20.89 -6.34
CA ALA A 72 -2.15 -20.02 -7.51
C ALA A 72 -2.49 -18.55 -7.16
N GLY A 73 -3.25 -18.34 -6.07
CA GLY A 73 -3.59 -16.99 -5.61
C GLY A 73 -2.38 -16.16 -5.14
N ALA A 74 -1.21 -16.78 -4.93
CA ALA A 74 0.03 -16.04 -4.68
C ALA A 74 0.41 -15.12 -5.86
N GLU A 75 0.05 -15.48 -7.10
CA GLU A 75 0.26 -14.62 -8.28
C GLU A 75 -0.64 -13.38 -8.24
N ALA A 76 -1.86 -13.48 -7.68
CA ALA A 76 -2.74 -12.33 -7.50
C ALA A 76 -2.12 -11.29 -6.56
N LEU A 77 -1.52 -11.73 -5.44
CA LEU A 77 -0.80 -10.83 -4.53
C LEU A 77 0.42 -10.18 -5.19
N LYS A 78 1.14 -10.90 -6.07
CA LYS A 78 2.26 -10.31 -6.83
C LYS A 78 1.78 -9.25 -7.80
N VAL A 79 0.68 -9.49 -8.52
CA VAL A 79 0.07 -8.50 -9.40
C VAL A 79 -0.39 -7.29 -8.60
N GLN A 80 -1.02 -7.49 -7.44
CA GLN A 80 -1.42 -6.40 -6.56
C GLN A 80 -0.22 -5.58 -6.08
N ALA A 81 0.91 -6.21 -5.74
CA ALA A 81 2.12 -5.51 -5.34
C ALA A 81 2.67 -4.63 -6.49
N VAL A 82 2.70 -5.13 -7.73
CA VAL A 82 3.13 -4.36 -8.91
C VAL A 82 2.17 -3.20 -9.21
N ALA A 83 0.86 -3.45 -9.16
CA ALA A 83 -0.15 -2.41 -9.36
C ALA A 83 -0.03 -1.33 -8.27
N ALA A 84 -0.01 -1.71 -7.00
CA ALA A 84 0.10 -0.75 -5.92
C ALA A 84 1.41 0.07 -5.97
N ARG A 85 2.53 -0.55 -6.36
CA ARG A 85 3.81 0.15 -6.56
C ARG A 85 3.71 1.17 -7.70
N SER A 86 3.12 0.76 -8.82
CA SER A 86 3.00 1.62 -10.00
C SER A 86 2.12 2.83 -9.70
N TYR A 87 0.97 2.61 -9.05
CA TYR A 87 0.10 3.67 -8.56
C TYR A 87 0.85 4.67 -7.67
N ALA A 88 1.50 4.18 -6.60
CA ALA A 88 2.20 5.04 -5.64
C ALA A 88 3.35 5.85 -6.26
N LEU A 89 4.00 5.32 -7.30
CA LEU A 89 5.10 6.00 -8.00
C LEU A 89 4.62 6.99 -9.08
N ALA A 90 3.47 6.72 -9.71
CA ALA A 90 2.84 7.60 -10.70
C ALA A 90 2.07 8.77 -10.07
N GLU A 91 1.59 8.61 -8.83
CA GLU A 91 0.79 9.64 -8.16
C GLU A 91 1.65 10.85 -7.73
N MET A 92 1.12 12.05 -8.00
CA MET A 92 1.63 13.32 -7.50
C MET A 92 0.46 14.18 -7.03
N ARG A 93 -0.18 13.73 -5.95
CA ARG A 93 -1.45 14.31 -5.50
C ARG A 93 -1.30 15.70 -4.87
N TYR A 94 -0.19 15.93 -4.17
CA TYR A 94 0.10 17.19 -3.50
C TYR A 94 1.56 17.58 -3.71
N ASP A 95 1.86 18.88 -3.70
CA ASP A 95 3.24 19.40 -3.78
C ASP A 95 4.14 18.87 -2.64
N TYR A 96 3.53 18.46 -1.51
CA TYR A 96 4.22 17.97 -0.32
C TYR A 96 4.15 16.45 -0.12
N ALA A 97 3.34 15.73 -0.90
CA ALA A 97 3.13 14.30 -0.74
C ALA A 97 2.65 13.65 -2.03
N LYS A 98 3.27 12.52 -2.40
CA LYS A 98 2.91 11.76 -3.60
C LYS A 98 1.48 11.21 -3.53
N THR A 99 1.09 10.67 -2.39
CA THR A 99 -0.19 9.99 -2.17
C THR A 99 -0.80 10.38 -0.82
N CYS A 100 -1.93 9.78 -0.46
CA CYS A 100 -2.60 9.89 0.84
C CYS A 100 -2.75 8.50 1.48
N ASP A 101 -3.02 8.47 2.79
CA ASP A 101 -3.15 7.28 3.62
C ASP A 101 -4.59 6.77 3.77
N THR A 102 -5.50 7.24 2.90
CA THR A 102 -6.92 6.92 2.95
C THR A 102 -7.39 6.17 1.69
N ILE A 103 -8.62 5.65 1.74
CA ILE A 103 -9.30 4.99 0.60
C ILE A 103 -9.40 5.85 -0.68
N ARG A 104 -9.11 7.16 -0.61
CA ARG A 104 -9.07 8.02 -1.80
C ARG A 104 -7.83 7.79 -2.66
N CYS A 105 -6.81 7.16 -2.10
CA CYS A 105 -5.58 6.79 -2.78
C CYS A 105 -5.40 5.28 -2.63
N GLN A 106 -4.72 4.86 -1.56
CA GLN A 106 -4.58 3.47 -1.15
C GLN A 106 -4.58 3.44 0.38
N VAL A 107 -5.08 2.35 0.96
CA VAL A 107 -5.14 2.19 2.41
C VAL A 107 -3.76 1.90 2.96
N TYR A 108 -3.13 2.91 3.57
CA TYR A 108 -1.86 2.77 4.29
C TYR A 108 -2.10 2.96 5.78
N SER A 109 -1.88 1.92 6.58
CA SER A 109 -2.17 1.92 8.03
C SER A 109 -0.92 1.75 8.89
N GLY A 110 0.26 2.00 8.33
CA GLY A 110 1.53 1.73 8.99
C GLY A 110 1.81 0.22 9.13
N ARG A 111 2.78 -0.13 9.97
CA ARG A 111 3.23 -1.51 10.22
C ARG A 111 2.28 -2.27 11.17
N ARG A 112 1.88 -1.60 12.25
CA ARG A 112 1.04 -2.16 13.32
C ARG A 112 0.19 -1.07 13.94
N SER A 113 -0.91 -1.49 14.56
CA SER A 113 -1.85 -0.60 15.24
C SER A 113 -2.26 -1.18 16.58
N ARG A 114 -2.56 -0.30 17.53
CA ARG A 114 -3.10 -0.63 18.84
C ARG A 114 -4.34 0.18 19.11
N HIS A 115 -5.35 -0.46 19.70
CA HIS A 115 -6.51 0.19 20.28
C HIS A 115 -6.91 -0.50 21.60
N GLY A 116 -6.82 0.24 22.71
CA GLY A 116 -6.96 -0.33 24.05
C GLY A 116 -5.86 -1.38 24.30
N ASP A 117 -6.28 -2.58 24.71
CA ASP A 117 -5.38 -3.72 24.97
C ASP A 117 -5.10 -4.55 23.71
N LEU A 118 -5.74 -4.24 22.58
CA LEU A 118 -5.56 -4.97 21.33
C LEU A 118 -4.45 -4.32 20.51
N GLU A 119 -3.49 -5.13 20.08
CA GLU A 119 -2.44 -4.75 19.12
C GLU A 119 -2.40 -5.78 17.99
N TRP A 120 -2.30 -5.31 16.75
CA TRP A 120 -2.22 -6.19 15.58
C TRP A 120 -1.22 -5.66 14.54
N SER A 121 -0.60 -6.60 13.83
CA SER A 121 0.22 -6.31 12.65
C SER A 121 -0.68 -6.08 11.45
N ILE A 122 -0.36 -5.07 10.64
CA ILE A 122 -0.95 -4.87 9.31
C ILE A 122 -0.17 -5.71 8.29
N GLU A 123 1.15 -5.78 8.44
CA GLU A 123 2.03 -6.58 7.57
C GLU A 123 1.78 -8.06 7.78
N GLN A 124 1.71 -8.83 6.69
CA GLN A 124 1.48 -10.27 6.70
C GLN A 124 2.54 -11.00 5.87
N PRO A 125 3.02 -12.19 6.31
CA PRO A 125 4.09 -12.90 5.62
C PRO A 125 3.80 -13.22 4.14
N ALA A 126 2.56 -13.61 3.81
CA ALA A 126 2.21 -13.99 2.44
C ALA A 126 2.24 -12.78 1.47
N SER A 127 1.76 -11.62 1.89
CA SER A 127 1.87 -10.39 1.09
C SER A 127 3.32 -9.88 1.05
N ASP A 128 4.09 -10.01 2.13
CA ASP A 128 5.52 -9.66 2.15
C ASP A 128 6.35 -10.45 1.14
N VAL A 129 6.05 -11.75 0.98
CA VAL A 129 6.67 -12.60 -0.05
C VAL A 129 6.37 -12.06 -1.44
N ALA A 130 5.13 -11.66 -1.71
CA ALA A 130 4.73 -11.09 -3.01
C ALA A 130 5.38 -9.72 -3.28
N VAL A 131 5.47 -8.84 -2.28
CA VAL A 131 6.19 -7.56 -2.37
C VAL A 131 7.65 -7.80 -2.70
N SER A 132 8.33 -8.66 -1.93
CA SER A 132 9.75 -8.99 -2.13
C SER A 132 10.02 -9.59 -3.51
N ALA A 133 9.21 -10.59 -3.91
CA ALA A 133 9.33 -11.26 -5.21
C ALA A 133 9.12 -10.33 -6.43
N THR A 134 8.50 -9.16 -6.23
CA THR A 134 8.22 -8.17 -7.28
C THR A 134 8.97 -6.85 -7.08
N THR A 135 10.02 -6.84 -6.25
CA THR A 135 10.78 -5.63 -5.92
C THR A 135 11.18 -4.87 -7.18
N GLY A 136 10.86 -3.57 -7.23
CA GLY A 136 11.17 -2.69 -8.36
C GLY A 136 10.37 -2.94 -9.65
N LEU A 137 9.51 -3.96 -9.71
CA LEU A 137 8.65 -4.20 -10.88
C LEU A 137 7.47 -3.23 -10.87
N VAL A 138 7.29 -2.54 -12.00
CA VAL A 138 6.22 -1.56 -12.24
C VAL A 138 5.60 -1.78 -13.61
N ARG A 139 4.36 -1.32 -13.79
CA ARG A 139 3.71 -1.24 -15.09
C ARG A 139 4.12 0.05 -15.78
N LEU A 140 4.52 -0.05 -17.05
CA LEU A 140 4.82 1.11 -17.89
C LEU A 140 3.76 1.29 -18.98
N GLN A 141 3.52 2.55 -19.34
CA GLN A 141 2.77 2.99 -20.50
C GLN A 141 3.53 4.13 -21.16
N ASP A 142 3.82 4.01 -22.45
CA ASP A 142 4.58 5.01 -23.23
C ASP A 142 5.91 5.43 -22.57
N GLY A 143 6.58 4.46 -21.94
CA GLY A 143 7.87 4.66 -21.26
C GLY A 143 7.77 5.33 -19.88
N MET A 144 6.57 5.65 -19.39
CA MET A 144 6.32 6.22 -18.07
C MET A 144 5.64 5.21 -17.15
N VAL A 145 5.79 5.36 -15.83
CA VAL A 145 5.07 4.51 -14.87
C VAL A 145 3.58 4.77 -15.00
N ALA A 146 2.81 3.70 -15.24
CA ALA A 146 1.38 3.78 -15.47
C ALA A 146 0.64 4.01 -14.14
N ARG A 147 -0.40 4.84 -14.18
CA ARG A 147 -1.37 4.98 -13.09
C ARG A 147 -2.33 3.78 -13.12
N THR A 148 -2.07 2.79 -12.26
CA THR A 148 -2.83 1.53 -12.21
C THR A 148 -3.91 1.59 -11.11
N GLU A 149 -5.09 2.10 -11.47
CA GLU A 149 -6.28 2.00 -10.62
C GLU A 149 -6.72 0.53 -10.48
N PHE A 150 -7.26 0.16 -9.31
CA PHE A 150 -7.80 -1.17 -9.04
C PHE A 150 -9.03 -1.07 -8.12
N SER A 151 -9.88 -2.09 -8.14
CA SER A 151 -11.11 -2.18 -7.34
C SER A 151 -11.41 -3.63 -6.97
N ALA A 152 -12.23 -3.85 -5.94
CA ALA A 152 -12.52 -5.19 -5.43
C ALA A 152 -13.33 -6.08 -6.39
N SER A 153 -14.29 -5.51 -7.14
CA SER A 153 -15.08 -6.20 -8.17
C SER A 153 -15.67 -5.16 -9.13
N THR A 154 -15.83 -5.53 -10.40
CA THR A 154 -16.24 -4.62 -11.48
C THR A 154 -17.59 -4.96 -12.10
N GLY A 155 -18.22 -6.05 -11.65
CA GLY A 155 -19.49 -6.53 -12.22
C GLY A 155 -19.36 -6.98 -13.69
N GLY A 156 -18.17 -7.43 -14.10
CA GLY A 156 -17.87 -7.97 -15.43
C GLY A 156 -17.27 -6.99 -16.44
N HIS A 157 -17.17 -5.70 -16.10
CA HIS A 157 -16.53 -4.68 -16.93
C HIS A 157 -15.73 -3.68 -16.10
N THR A 158 -14.44 -3.55 -16.38
CA THR A 158 -13.64 -2.45 -15.83
C THR A 158 -14.10 -1.12 -16.44
N ILE A 159 -14.49 -0.14 -15.61
CA ILE A 159 -14.75 1.25 -16.03
C ILE A 159 -13.55 2.11 -15.68
N THR A 160 -13.17 3.04 -16.57
CA THR A 160 -12.05 3.95 -16.30
C THR A 160 -12.31 5.35 -16.87
N ALA A 161 -11.52 6.34 -16.45
CA ALA A 161 -11.50 7.68 -17.05
C ALA A 161 -10.59 7.78 -18.29
N ASP A 162 -9.49 6.98 -18.36
CA ASP A 162 -8.39 7.18 -19.32
C ASP A 162 -7.91 5.90 -20.05
N PHE A 163 -8.47 4.73 -19.74
CA PHE A 163 -8.17 3.43 -20.36
C PHE A 163 -9.40 2.82 -21.05
N PRO A 164 -9.23 2.10 -22.17
CA PRO A 164 -10.32 1.29 -22.71
C PRO A 164 -10.69 0.20 -21.69
N GLY A 165 -11.96 0.17 -21.28
CA GLY A 165 -12.49 -0.88 -20.41
C GLY A 165 -12.21 -2.26 -21.00
N VAL A 166 -11.60 -3.11 -20.19
CA VAL A 166 -11.26 -4.49 -20.56
C VAL A 166 -12.32 -5.42 -19.95
N PRO A 167 -12.87 -6.36 -20.72
CA PRO A 167 -13.70 -7.43 -20.17
C PRO A 167 -12.97 -8.17 -19.06
N ASP A 168 -13.58 -8.26 -17.88
CA ASP A 168 -13.03 -9.02 -16.76
C ASP A 168 -13.74 -10.37 -16.66
N ALA A 169 -13.19 -11.36 -17.36
CA ALA A 169 -13.73 -12.72 -17.35
C ALA A 169 -13.53 -13.43 -15.99
N GLY A 170 -12.71 -12.89 -15.09
CA GLY A 170 -12.46 -13.45 -13.76
C GLY A 170 -13.51 -13.09 -12.72
N ASP A 171 -14.31 -12.05 -12.98
CA ASP A 171 -15.43 -11.63 -12.13
C ASP A 171 -16.69 -12.51 -12.32
N ASP A 172 -16.76 -13.31 -13.39
CA ASP A 172 -17.83 -14.28 -13.68
C ASP A 172 -17.52 -15.66 -13.06
N VAL A 173 -17.37 -15.67 -11.73
CA VAL A 173 -17.18 -16.90 -10.94
C VAL A 173 -18.18 -16.95 -9.80
N ASP A 174 -18.72 -18.14 -9.52
CA ASP A 174 -19.84 -18.39 -8.58
C ASP A 174 -19.63 -17.88 -7.13
N ILE A 175 -18.41 -17.47 -6.77
CA ILE A 175 -18.02 -17.02 -5.43
C ILE A 175 -17.98 -15.48 -5.27
N ASN A 176 -18.14 -14.73 -6.35
CA ASN A 176 -18.30 -13.28 -6.31
C ASN A 176 -19.79 -12.96 -6.02
N PRO A 177 -20.15 -12.24 -4.94
CA PRO A 177 -21.55 -11.95 -4.61
C PRO A 177 -22.29 -11.14 -5.68
#